data_AF-A0A1M4XYB3-F1
#
_entry.id   AF-A0A1M4XYB3-F1
#
_cell.length_a   1.000
_cell.length_b   1.000
_cell.length_c   1.000
_cell.angle_alpha   90.00
_cell.angle_beta   90.00
_cell.angle_gamma   90.00
#
_symmetry.space_group_name_H-M   'P 1'
#
loop_
_entity.id
_entity.type
_entity.pdbx_description
1 polymer ?
#
loop_
_entity_poly.entity_id
_entity_poly.type
_entity_poly.pdbx_seq_one_letter_code
_entity_poly.pdbx_strand_id
1 'polypeptide(L)'
;MCQYQNIEIGILLTANHLDTMKEAKRKKKTHPNIKLLQELNLKDRTSMERKFSKSIIWRFFNPVIPEISGDYKGIDGILKLFQKLEIISFGSFKYESKKHIPIGDELIISHVNSKLQINGTHVGFDTVLVCRIINNKITEIWNIPSVYDNNS
;
A
#
# COMPACT_ATOMS: atom_id res chain seq x y z
N MET A 1 41.92 10.66 4.14
CA MET A 1 40.97 10.60 3.01
C MET A 1 40.34 9.22 3.04
N CYS A 2 39.04 9.14 3.33
CA CYS A 2 38.40 7.96 3.93
C CYS A 2 38.08 6.87 2.88
N GLN A 3 38.63 5.66 3.08
CA GLN A 3 38.38 4.45 2.29
C GLN A 3 37.32 3.57 2.98
N TYR A 4 36.03 3.95 2.98
CA TYR A 4 34.96 3.08 3.49
C TYR A 4 33.59 3.38 2.83
N GLN A 5 33.44 3.17 1.51
CA GLN A 5 32.11 3.32 0.88
C GLN A 5 31.65 2.17 -0.03
N ASN A 6 32.48 1.17 -0.34
CA ASN A 6 32.12 0.19 -1.38
C ASN A 6 32.12 -1.29 -0.95
N ILE A 7 32.24 -1.60 0.35
CA ILE A 7 32.28 -3.01 0.83
C ILE A 7 31.01 -3.41 1.61
N GLU A 8 30.22 -2.48 2.15
CA GLU A 8 29.09 -2.83 3.04
C GLU A 8 27.77 -3.17 2.34
N ILE A 9 27.54 -2.78 1.08
CA ILE A 9 26.27 -3.06 0.39
C ILE A 9 26.19 -4.55 -0.05
N GLY A 10 27.33 -5.18 -0.33
CA GLY A 10 27.39 -6.57 -0.80
C GLY A 10 27.19 -7.62 0.31
N ILE A 11 27.67 -7.35 1.53
CA ILE A 11 27.61 -8.32 2.65
C ILE A 11 26.25 -8.27 3.37
N LEU A 12 25.54 -7.13 3.35
CA LEU A 12 24.20 -6.99 3.93
C LEU A 12 23.12 -7.80 3.18
N LEU A 13 23.35 -8.13 1.91
CA LEU A 13 22.40 -8.89 1.08
C LEU A 13 22.47 -10.41 1.33
N THR A 14 23.61 -10.94 1.78
CA THR A 14 23.79 -12.40 1.93
C THR A 14 23.53 -12.89 3.36
N ALA A 15 23.88 -12.10 4.40
CA ALA A 15 23.59 -12.49 5.78
C ALA A 15 22.09 -12.46 6.11
N ASN A 16 21.37 -11.45 5.60
CA ASN A 16 19.91 -11.35 5.74
C ASN A 16 19.16 -12.44 4.97
N HIS A 17 19.75 -13.00 3.92
CA HIS A 17 19.10 -14.04 3.12
C HIS A 17 18.86 -15.32 3.95
N LEU A 18 19.79 -15.71 4.83
CA LEU A 18 19.66 -16.94 5.61
C LEU A 18 18.60 -16.83 6.71
N ASP A 19 18.49 -15.67 7.37
CA ASP A 19 17.50 -15.45 8.42
C ASP A 19 16.10 -15.21 7.83
N THR A 20 15.99 -14.53 6.68
CA THR A 20 14.74 -14.42 5.92
C THR A 20 14.25 -15.80 5.44
N MET A 21 15.16 -16.70 5.06
CA MET A 21 14.82 -18.07 4.68
C MET A 21 14.45 -18.97 5.87
N LYS A 22 14.98 -18.72 7.07
CA LYS A 22 14.54 -19.40 8.30
C LYS A 22 13.12 -18.99 8.71
N GLU A 23 12.77 -17.71 8.57
CA GLU A 23 11.40 -17.25 8.77
C GLU A 23 10.44 -17.83 7.73
N ALA A 24 10.85 -17.92 6.46
CA ALA A 24 10.06 -18.50 5.39
C ALA A 24 9.80 -20.02 5.54
N LYS A 25 10.65 -20.75 6.30
CA LYS A 25 10.55 -22.21 6.52
C LYS A 25 9.63 -22.61 7.68
N ARG A 26 9.13 -21.68 8.49
CA ARG A 26 8.15 -21.96 9.55
C ARG A 26 6.78 -22.18 8.89
N LYS A 27 6.18 -23.38 8.99
CA LYS A 27 4.83 -23.74 8.48
C LYS A 27 3.91 -22.51 8.47
N LYS A 28 3.55 -22.00 7.27
CA LYS A 28 2.94 -20.68 7.03
C LYS A 28 1.64 -20.47 7.81
N LYS A 29 1.76 -20.07 9.07
CA LYS A 29 0.70 -19.35 9.76
C LYS A 29 0.65 -17.98 9.10
N THR A 30 -0.48 -17.63 8.48
CA THR A 30 -0.67 -16.29 7.88
C THR A 30 -0.29 -15.24 8.91
N HIS A 31 0.61 -14.32 8.53
CA HIS A 31 1.05 -13.24 9.42
C HIS A 31 -0.19 -12.45 9.90
N PRO A 32 -0.34 -12.16 11.21
CA PRO A 32 -1.55 -11.54 11.76
C PRO A 32 -1.93 -10.23 11.04
N ASN A 33 -0.93 -9.43 10.68
CA ASN A 33 -1.17 -8.18 9.94
C ASN A 33 -1.72 -8.41 8.52
N ILE A 34 -1.42 -9.55 7.85
CA ILE A 34 -2.00 -9.86 6.54
C ILE A 34 -3.50 -10.13 6.70
N LYS A 35 -3.89 -10.85 7.76
CA LYS A 35 -5.29 -11.11 8.08
C LYS A 35 -6.05 -9.79 8.32
N LEU A 36 -5.43 -8.84 9.02
CA LEU A 36 -6.00 -7.49 9.22
C LEU A 36 -6.36 -6.82 7.88
N LEU A 37 -5.45 -6.84 6.90
CA LEU A 37 -5.70 -6.27 5.57
C LEU A 37 -6.73 -7.06 4.76
N GLN A 38 -6.72 -8.38 4.80
CA GLN A 38 -7.66 -9.23 4.06
C GLN A 38 -9.12 -9.03 4.52
N GLU A 39 -9.32 -8.75 5.80
CA GLU A 39 -10.66 -8.51 6.34
C GLU A 39 -11.10 -7.04 6.15
N LEU A 40 -10.22 -6.12 5.73
CA LEU A 40 -10.54 -4.71 5.57
C LEU A 40 -11.48 -4.49 4.39
N ASN A 41 -12.70 -4.05 4.70
CA ASN A 41 -13.62 -3.51 3.72
C ASN A 41 -13.58 -1.97 3.78
N LEU A 42 -13.12 -1.34 2.69
CA LEU A 42 -13.03 0.13 2.56
C LEU A 42 -14.36 0.79 2.22
N LYS A 43 -15.40 0.01 1.89
CA LYS A 43 -16.78 0.49 1.67
C LYS A 43 -17.63 0.45 2.94
N ASP A 44 -17.11 -0.13 4.02
CA ASP A 44 -17.79 -0.27 5.31
C ASP A 44 -17.06 0.58 6.36
N ARG A 45 -17.74 1.64 6.83
CA ARG A 45 -17.22 2.53 7.86
C ARG A 45 -16.86 1.79 9.15
N THR A 46 -17.71 0.87 9.61
CA THR A 46 -17.49 0.11 10.84
C THR A 46 -16.27 -0.80 10.70
N SER A 47 -16.06 -1.39 9.52
CA SER A 47 -14.82 -2.12 9.20
C SER A 47 -13.59 -1.23 9.30
N MET A 48 -13.64 -0.01 8.74
CA MET A 48 -12.53 0.95 8.83
C MET A 48 -12.27 1.39 10.27
N GLU A 49 -13.29 1.75 11.05
CA GLU A 49 -13.16 2.12 12.47
C GLU A 49 -12.52 1.00 13.31
N ARG A 50 -12.85 -0.26 12.98
CA ARG A 50 -12.27 -1.42 13.65
C ARG A 50 -10.80 -1.65 13.28
N LYS A 51 -10.34 -1.26 12.10
CA LYS A 51 -8.99 -1.63 11.59
C LYS A 51 -8.01 -0.47 11.49
N PHE A 52 -8.48 0.75 11.35
CA PHE A 52 -7.65 1.94 11.30
C PHE A 52 -7.45 2.53 12.70
N SER A 53 -6.30 3.16 12.91
CA SER A 53 -6.12 4.05 14.05
C SER A 53 -6.95 5.32 13.85
N LYS A 54 -7.27 6.01 14.95
CA LYS A 54 -7.98 7.30 14.87
C LYS A 54 -7.17 8.37 14.12
N SER A 55 -5.84 8.24 14.12
CA SER A 55 -4.88 9.16 13.49
C SER A 55 -4.36 8.69 12.14
N ILE A 56 -5.02 7.72 11.50
CA ILE A 56 -4.62 7.18 10.20
C ILE A 56 -4.35 8.30 9.18
N ILE A 57 -3.25 8.17 8.43
CA ILE A 57 -2.97 9.01 7.26
C ILE A 57 -2.82 8.11 6.05
N TRP A 58 -3.64 8.35 5.03
CA TRP A 58 -3.44 7.77 3.70
C TRP A 58 -2.79 8.82 2.80
N ARG A 59 -1.53 8.61 2.44
CA ARG A 59 -0.81 9.45 1.48
C ARG A 59 -1.02 8.91 0.09
N PHE A 60 -1.96 9.55 -0.60
CA PHE A 60 -2.33 9.20 -1.95
C PHE A 60 -1.50 10.02 -2.93
N PHE A 61 -0.81 9.32 -3.83
CA PHE A 61 -0.15 9.91 -4.97
C PHE A 61 -0.46 9.07 -6.19
N ASN A 62 -0.86 9.72 -7.29
CA ASN A 62 -1.02 9.08 -8.58
C ASN A 62 -0.83 10.11 -9.71
N PRO A 63 0.18 9.94 -10.57
CA PRO A 63 0.45 10.90 -11.65
C PRO A 63 -0.63 10.92 -12.75
N VAL A 64 -1.49 9.89 -12.85
CA VAL A 64 -2.63 9.87 -13.78
C VAL A 64 -3.75 10.81 -13.32
N ILE A 65 -3.91 10.99 -12.01
CA ILE A 65 -4.95 11.81 -11.37
C ILE A 65 -4.33 12.72 -10.30
N PRO A 66 -3.40 13.61 -10.71
CA PRO A 66 -2.62 14.42 -9.78
C PRO A 66 -3.48 15.33 -8.91
N GLU A 67 -4.66 15.74 -9.38
CA GLU A 67 -5.61 16.63 -8.72
C GLU A 67 -6.20 16.09 -7.41
N ILE A 68 -6.11 14.76 -7.18
CA ILE A 68 -6.53 14.15 -5.91
C ILE A 68 -5.35 13.66 -5.06
N SER A 69 -4.12 13.95 -5.45
CA SER A 69 -2.95 13.64 -4.63
C SER A 69 -2.97 14.44 -3.32
N GLY A 70 -2.44 13.83 -2.26
CA GLY A 70 -2.32 14.45 -0.94
C GLY A 70 -2.55 13.49 0.22
N ASP A 71 -2.53 14.08 1.42
CA ASP A 71 -2.67 13.37 2.68
C ASP A 71 -4.13 13.37 3.15
N TYR A 72 -4.73 12.19 3.25
CA TYR A 72 -6.09 11.98 3.71
C TYR A 72 -6.08 11.48 5.15
N LYS A 73 -6.45 12.35 6.09
CA LYS A 73 -6.35 12.12 7.53
C LYS A 73 -7.67 11.62 8.12
N GLY A 74 -7.60 10.60 8.96
CA GLY A 74 -8.76 9.98 9.58
C GLY A 74 -9.68 9.26 8.58
N ILE A 75 -10.74 8.65 9.11
CA ILE A 75 -11.69 7.88 8.30
C ILE A 75 -12.46 8.78 7.34
N ASP A 76 -12.83 9.98 7.76
CA ASP A 76 -13.54 10.93 6.90
C ASP A 76 -12.66 11.43 5.75
N GLY A 77 -11.35 11.60 5.98
CA GLY A 77 -10.38 11.87 4.92
C GLY A 77 -10.34 10.73 3.91
N ILE A 78 -10.25 9.49 4.36
CA ILE A 78 -10.21 8.32 3.48
C ILE A 78 -11.52 8.18 2.68
N LEU A 79 -12.68 8.39 3.30
CA LEU A 79 -13.97 8.41 2.60
C LEU A 79 -14.01 9.50 1.53
N LYS A 80 -13.47 10.69 1.81
CA LYS A 80 -13.35 11.77 0.84
C LYS A 80 -12.44 11.41 -0.34
N LEU A 81 -11.36 10.67 -0.11
CA LEU A 81 -10.52 10.12 -1.19
C LEU A 81 -11.33 9.19 -2.09
N PHE A 82 -12.05 8.21 -1.51
CA PHE A 82 -12.86 7.27 -2.31
C PHE A 82 -14.00 7.96 -3.04
N GLN A 83 -14.64 8.96 -2.45
CA GLN A 83 -15.65 9.77 -3.13
C GLN A 83 -15.06 10.51 -4.35
N LYS A 84 -13.87 11.11 -4.20
CA LYS A 84 -13.18 11.74 -5.33
C LYS A 84 -12.83 10.74 -6.43
N LEU A 85 -12.35 9.55 -6.07
CA LEU A 85 -12.08 8.46 -7.01
C LEU A 85 -13.35 8.02 -7.75
N GLU A 86 -14.47 7.90 -7.05
CA GLU A 86 -15.77 7.59 -7.67
C GLU A 86 -16.21 8.68 -8.65
N ILE A 87 -16.09 9.97 -8.28
CA ILE A 87 -16.46 11.09 -9.16
C ILE A 87 -15.60 11.10 -10.43
N ILE A 88 -14.27 11.06 -10.29
CA ILE A 88 -13.34 11.11 -11.44
C ILE A 88 -13.50 9.89 -12.35
N SER A 89 -13.79 8.73 -11.74
CA SER A 89 -13.94 7.49 -12.49
C SER A 89 -15.35 7.26 -13.04
N PHE A 90 -16.31 8.16 -12.80
CA PHE A 90 -17.73 7.90 -13.04
C PHE A 90 -18.21 6.56 -12.44
N GLY A 91 -17.72 6.24 -11.23
CA GLY A 91 -18.03 5.00 -10.52
C GLY A 91 -17.34 3.74 -11.04
N SER A 92 -16.47 3.86 -12.05
CA SER A 92 -15.78 2.71 -12.64
C SER A 92 -14.52 2.26 -11.88
N PHE A 93 -14.07 3.02 -10.86
CA PHE A 93 -12.89 2.67 -10.08
C PHE A 93 -13.04 1.29 -9.43
N LYS A 94 -12.10 0.41 -9.76
CA LYS A 94 -11.95 -0.93 -9.21
C LYS A 94 -10.50 -1.15 -8.82
N TYR A 95 -10.28 -1.90 -7.76
CA TYR A 95 -8.96 -2.32 -7.35
C TYR A 95 -8.97 -3.80 -6.99
N GLU A 96 -7.83 -4.45 -7.17
CA GLU A 96 -7.63 -5.85 -6.81
C GLU A 96 -6.26 -5.98 -6.11
N SER A 97 -6.26 -6.52 -4.89
CA SER A 97 -5.01 -6.86 -4.20
C SER A 97 -4.49 -8.20 -4.71
N LYS A 98 -3.24 -8.23 -5.17
CA LYS A 98 -2.60 -9.43 -5.73
C LYS A 98 -1.75 -10.17 -4.71
N LYS A 99 -0.99 -9.42 -3.89
CA LYS A 99 -0.01 -10.00 -2.97
C LYS A 99 0.21 -9.08 -1.78
N HIS A 100 0.40 -9.69 -0.60
CA HIS A 100 0.82 -9.01 0.63
C HIS A 100 2.12 -9.65 1.12
N ILE A 101 3.10 -8.81 1.43
CA ILE A 101 4.40 -9.22 1.95
C ILE A 101 4.62 -8.48 3.26
N PRO A 102 4.68 -9.19 4.41
CA PRO A 102 5.02 -8.58 5.68
C PRO A 102 6.52 -8.29 5.71
N ILE A 103 6.91 -7.16 6.30
CA ILE A 103 8.29 -6.75 6.51
C ILE A 103 8.44 -6.44 8.01
N GLY A 104 9.05 -7.39 8.73
CA GLY A 104 9.05 -7.39 10.19
C GLY A 104 7.62 -7.37 10.76
N ASP A 105 7.47 -6.79 11.95
CA ASP A 105 6.21 -6.80 12.69
C ASP A 105 5.28 -5.60 12.39
N GLU A 106 5.81 -4.54 11.78
CA GLU A 106 5.07 -3.28 11.59
C GLU A 106 4.62 -3.00 10.15
N LEU A 107 5.28 -3.55 9.13
CA LEU A 107 5.04 -3.13 7.76
C LEU A 107 4.42 -4.26 6.92
N ILE A 108 3.51 -3.88 6.03
CA ILE A 108 3.08 -4.73 4.91
C ILE A 108 3.23 -3.95 3.62
N ILE A 109 3.84 -4.60 2.63
CA ILE A 109 3.86 -4.16 1.25
C ILE A 109 2.78 -4.93 0.49
N SER A 110 1.84 -4.22 -0.13
CA SER A 110 0.76 -4.81 -0.92
C SER A 110 0.86 -4.40 -2.38
N HIS A 111 0.82 -5.35 -3.30
CA HIS A 111 0.66 -5.06 -4.73
C HIS A 111 -0.82 -5.00 -5.06
N VAL A 112 -1.27 -3.87 -5.60
CA VAL A 112 -2.64 -3.60 -6.01
C VAL A 112 -2.66 -3.23 -7.49
N ASN A 113 -3.56 -3.85 -8.24
CA ASN A 113 -3.89 -3.41 -9.60
C ASN A 113 -5.18 -2.58 -9.53
N SER A 114 -5.14 -1.37 -10.08
CA SER A 114 -6.30 -0.48 -10.12
C SER A 114 -6.73 -0.25 -11.56
N LYS A 115 -8.03 -0.12 -11.77
CA LYS A 115 -8.65 0.20 -13.06
C LYS A 115 -9.72 1.27 -12.87
N LEU A 116 -9.79 2.22 -13.78
CA LEU A 116 -10.80 3.27 -13.80
C LEU A 116 -10.96 3.85 -15.20
N GLN A 117 -12.03 4.59 -15.42
CA GLN A 117 -12.30 5.31 -16.64
C GLN A 117 -12.20 6.81 -16.39
N ILE A 118 -11.34 7.51 -17.15
CA ILE A 118 -11.17 8.96 -17.06
C ILE A 118 -11.49 9.54 -18.44
N ASN A 119 -12.44 10.47 -18.52
CA ASN A 119 -12.85 11.11 -19.78
C ASN A 119 -13.14 10.09 -20.91
N GLY A 120 -13.84 9.00 -20.57
CA GLY A 120 -14.16 7.93 -21.53
C GLY A 120 -13.05 6.89 -21.74
N THR A 121 -11.81 7.17 -21.34
CA THR A 121 -10.64 6.29 -21.55
C THR A 121 -10.42 5.35 -20.36
N HIS A 122 -10.24 4.06 -20.63
CA HIS A 122 -9.89 3.09 -19.59
C HIS A 122 -8.41 3.18 -19.25
N VAL A 123 -8.10 3.40 -17.98
CA VAL A 123 -6.75 3.44 -17.45
C VAL A 123 -6.59 2.33 -16.42
N GLY A 124 -5.49 1.59 -16.53
CA GLY A 124 -5.05 0.61 -15.54
C GLY A 124 -3.64 0.94 -15.08
N PHE A 125 -3.38 0.79 -13.79
CA PHE A 125 -2.03 0.99 -13.24
C PHE A 125 -1.80 0.06 -12.05
N ASP A 126 -0.55 -0.31 -11.86
CA ASP A 126 -0.12 -1.01 -10.66
C ASP A 126 0.23 -0.01 -9.56
N THR A 127 0.06 -0.41 -8.31
CA THR A 127 0.42 0.39 -7.15
C THR A 127 0.94 -0.52 -6.06
N VAL A 128 2.06 -0.13 -5.47
CA VAL A 128 2.50 -0.68 -4.21
C VAL A 128 1.92 0.17 -3.08
N LEU A 129 1.19 -0.47 -2.17
CA LEU A 129 0.77 0.12 -0.91
C LEU A 129 1.77 -0.28 0.17
N VAL A 130 2.35 0.70 0.85
CA VAL A 130 3.10 0.46 2.09
C VAL A 130 2.20 0.81 3.26
N CYS A 131 1.80 -0.21 4.01
CA CYS A 131 0.93 -0.09 5.17
C CYS A 131 1.76 -0.24 6.45
N ARG A 132 1.63 0.72 7.37
CA ARG A 132 2.19 0.60 8.73
C ARG A 132 1.12 0.21 9.72
N ILE A 133 1.41 -0.81 10.52
CA ILE A 133 0.51 -1.41 11.49
C ILE A 133 1.17 -1.37 12.87
N ILE A 134 0.47 -0.74 13.81
CA ILE A 134 0.89 -0.61 15.22
C ILE A 134 -0.31 -1.01 16.07
N ASN A 135 -0.10 -1.83 17.10
CA ASN A 135 -1.15 -2.27 18.02
C ASN A 135 -2.40 -2.83 17.29
N ASN A 136 -2.16 -3.65 16.25
CA ASN A 136 -3.20 -4.27 15.41
C ASN A 136 -4.12 -3.26 14.70
N LYS A 137 -3.61 -2.04 14.44
CA LYS A 137 -4.30 -0.97 13.71
C LYS A 137 -3.41 -0.47 12.58
N ILE A 138 -3.99 -0.25 11.40
CA ILE A 138 -3.29 0.44 10.31
C ILE A 138 -3.23 1.92 10.70
N THR A 139 -2.02 2.47 10.70
CA THR A 139 -1.72 3.84 11.14
C THR A 139 -1.31 4.74 9.98
N GLU A 140 -0.83 4.14 8.89
CA GLU A 140 -0.30 4.88 7.76
C GLU A 140 -0.37 4.02 6.50
N ILE A 141 -0.73 4.64 5.38
CA ILE A 141 -0.73 4.00 4.06
C ILE A 141 -0.06 4.96 3.08
N TRP A 142 0.89 4.45 2.29
CA TRP A 142 1.54 5.17 1.20
C TRP A 142 1.24 4.51 -0.13
N ASN A 143 0.81 5.30 -1.12
CA ASN A 143 0.69 4.86 -2.50
C ASN A 143 1.99 5.14 -3.26
N ILE A 144 2.56 4.09 -3.85
CA ILE A 144 3.67 4.18 -4.79
C ILE A 144 3.17 3.61 -6.12
N PRO A 145 2.67 4.47 -7.02
CA PRO A 145 2.08 4.01 -8.27
C PRO A 145 3.20 3.66 -9.26
N SER A 146 3.01 2.57 -9.99
CA SER A 146 3.82 2.22 -11.16
C SER A 146 3.02 2.65 -12.38
N VAL A 147 3.25 3.90 -12.78
CA VAL A 147 2.68 4.48 -13.99
C VAL A 147 3.85 4.77 -14.90
N TYR A 148 3.89 4.08 -16.03
CA TYR A 148 4.83 4.37 -17.10
C TYR A 148 4.10 5.24 -18.11
N ASP A 149 4.65 6.42 -18.39
CA ASP A 149 4.24 7.19 -19.56
C ASP A 149 4.96 6.56 -20.76
N ASN A 150 4.22 5.97 -21.71
CA ASN A 150 4.79 5.30 -22.90
C ASN A 150 5.53 6.26 -23.86
N ASN A 151 5.73 7.53 -23.47
CA ASN A 151 6.37 8.58 -24.25
C ASN A 151 7.68 9.11 -23.63
N SER A 152 8.33 8.33 -22.75
CA SER A 152 9.62 8.70 -22.14
C SER A 152 10.81 8.24 -22.98
#